data_AF-A0A091BGM7-F1
#
_entry.id   AF-A0A091BGM7-F1
#
_cell.length_a   1.000
_cell.length_b   1.000
_cell.length_c   1.000
_cell.angle_alpha   90.00
_cell.angle_beta   90.00
_cell.angle_gamma   90.00
#
_symmetry.space_group_name_H-M   'P 1'
#
loop_
_entity.id
_entity.type
_entity.pdbx_description
1 polymer ?
#
loop_
_entity_poly.entity_id
_entity_poly.type
_entity_poly.pdbx_seq_one_letter_code
_entity_poly.pdbx_strand_id
1 'polypeptide(L)'
;MTETDLRWQLRQLPRDIEPSHDLWPGIAERIAAPRRRATPPRWLSGLAIAASLALAVGLAWRVAPTPGTTATPTPDFRASLVKREAQAMTIEYESALRQFDGAPLPEALSADLHTLDHSAAQIRHAIASDPDAVYLLQQLRKTYSRRLALTQRAAIG
;
A
#
# COMPACT_ATOMS: atom_id res chain seq x y z
N MET A 1 -2.01 20.18 30.59
CA MET A 1 -2.30 20.38 29.15
C MET A 1 -2.93 19.12 28.62
N THR A 2 -4.18 19.21 28.17
CA THR A 2 -4.91 18.06 27.60
C THR A 2 -4.76 18.04 26.07
N GLU A 3 -4.92 16.88 25.44
CA GLU A 3 -4.92 16.71 23.97
C GLU A 3 -5.86 17.72 23.27
N THR A 4 -6.96 18.05 23.93
CA THR A 4 -7.96 19.02 23.45
C THR A 4 -7.39 20.44 23.38
N ASP A 5 -6.57 20.85 24.37
CA ASP A 5 -5.90 22.14 24.39
C ASP A 5 -4.91 22.26 23.23
N LEU A 6 -4.16 21.18 22.96
CA LEU A 6 -3.17 21.13 21.89
C LEU A 6 -3.82 21.27 20.51
N ARG A 7 -4.94 20.57 20.28
CA ARG A 7 -5.72 20.68 19.04
C ARG A 7 -6.32 22.06 18.85
N TRP A 8 -6.66 22.73 19.95
CA TRP A 8 -7.17 24.10 19.91
C TRP A 8 -6.08 25.09 19.53
N GLN A 9 -4.87 24.93 20.09
CA GLN A 9 -3.69 25.72 19.72
C GLN A 9 -3.27 25.52 18.27
N LEU A 10 -3.33 24.30 17.74
CA LEU A 10 -3.03 24.04 16.32
C LEU A 10 -4.00 24.70 15.36
N ARG A 11 -5.28 24.86 15.76
CA ARG A 11 -6.28 25.58 14.93
C ARG A 11 -6.06 27.10 14.91
N GLN A 12 -5.38 27.64 15.91
CA GLN A 12 -5.06 29.07 16.01
C GLN A 12 -3.80 29.45 15.21
N LEU A 13 -3.00 28.47 14.79
CA LEU A 13 -1.79 28.74 14.01
C LEU A 13 -2.16 29.21 12.60
N PRO A 14 -1.53 30.29 12.08
CA PRO A 14 -1.72 30.69 10.69
C PRO A 14 -1.35 29.53 9.76
N ARG A 15 -2.22 29.23 8.80
CA ARG A 15 -1.99 28.17 7.82
C ARG A 15 -0.90 28.52 6.82
N ASP A 16 -0.74 29.82 6.56
CA ASP A 16 0.18 30.37 5.59
C ASP A 16 1.05 31.45 6.25
N ILE A 17 2.33 31.46 5.87
CA ILE A 17 3.33 32.43 6.31
C ILE A 17 4.00 32.97 5.05
N GLU A 18 3.85 34.27 4.81
CA GLU A 18 4.54 34.95 3.72
C GLU A 18 6.05 35.03 4.04
N PRO A 19 6.95 34.59 3.14
CA PRO A 19 8.38 34.71 3.36
C PRO A 19 8.81 36.18 3.32
N SER A 20 9.75 36.57 4.18
CA SER A 20 10.22 37.96 4.29
C SER A 20 11.02 38.46 3.08
N HIS A 21 11.48 37.55 2.23
CA HIS A 21 12.27 37.84 1.03
C HIS A 21 12.07 36.72 0.00
N ASP A 22 12.48 36.98 -1.24
CA ASP A 22 12.44 35.98 -2.29
C ASP A 22 13.45 34.85 -2.04
N LEU A 23 12.92 33.64 -1.84
CA LEU A 23 13.70 32.42 -1.60
C LEU A 23 14.10 31.71 -2.89
N TRP A 24 13.53 32.12 -4.04
CA TRP A 24 13.74 31.45 -5.31
C TRP A 24 15.21 31.37 -5.74
N PRO A 25 16.04 32.42 -5.59
CA PRO A 25 17.45 32.37 -5.99
C PRO A 25 18.24 31.25 -5.28
N GLY A 26 18.08 31.12 -3.96
CA GLY A 26 18.78 30.09 -3.17
C GLY A 26 18.28 28.67 -3.45
N ILE A 27 17.00 28.51 -3.83
CA ILE A 27 16.46 27.22 -4.26
C ILE A 27 17.01 26.85 -5.64
N ALA A 28 17.05 27.79 -6.58
CA ALA A 28 17.57 27.60 -7.93
C ALA A 28 19.04 27.14 -7.91
N GLU A 29 19.88 27.76 -7.07
CA GLU A 29 21.27 27.35 -6.88
C GLU A 29 21.40 25.92 -6.34
N ARG A 30 20.56 25.53 -5.38
CA ARG A 30 20.57 24.18 -4.80
C ARG A 30 20.05 23.11 -5.75
N ILE A 31 19.13 23.44 -6.65
CA ILE A 31 18.64 22.54 -7.70
C ILE A 31 19.70 22.37 -8.79
N ALA A 32 20.39 23.46 -9.16
CA ALA A 32 21.45 23.44 -10.16
C ALA A 32 22.74 22.76 -9.66
N ALA A 33 22.99 22.75 -8.36
CA ALA A 33 24.16 22.10 -7.78
C ALA A 33 24.10 20.56 -7.94
N PRO A 34 25.10 19.92 -8.58
CA PRO A 34 25.14 18.47 -8.67
C PRO A 34 25.29 17.86 -7.27
N ARG A 35 24.37 16.96 -6.90
CA ARG A 35 24.46 16.19 -5.65
C ARG A 35 25.77 15.41 -5.65
N ARG A 36 26.70 15.81 -4.79
CA ARG A 36 27.95 15.07 -4.57
C ARG A 36 27.61 13.71 -3.98
N ARG A 37 27.56 12.68 -4.83
CA ARG A 37 27.45 11.28 -4.39
C ARG A 37 28.75 10.93 -3.65
N ALA A 38 28.64 10.61 -2.36
CA ALA A 38 29.74 10.04 -1.62
C ALA A 38 30.12 8.71 -2.29
N THR A 39 31.30 8.64 -2.89
CA THR A 39 31.82 7.39 -3.45
C THR A 39 32.23 6.46 -2.31
N PRO A 40 31.65 5.25 -2.20
CA PRO A 40 32.01 4.32 -1.15
C PRO A 40 33.46 3.82 -1.33
N PRO A 41 34.17 3.49 -0.23
CA PRO A 41 35.55 3.05 -0.29
C PRO A 41 35.70 1.69 -0.98
N ARG A 42 36.71 1.59 -1.86
CA ARG A 42 36.97 0.47 -2.79
C ARG A 42 37.29 -0.88 -2.14
N TRP A 43 37.59 -0.94 -0.84
CA TRP A 43 37.85 -2.23 -0.17
C TRP A 43 36.58 -3.06 -0.02
N LEU A 44 35.41 -2.41 0.14
CA LEU A 44 34.13 -3.11 0.33
C LEU A 44 33.63 -3.80 -0.95
N SER A 45 34.26 -3.53 -2.10
CA SER A 45 33.89 -4.09 -3.40
C SER A 45 34.07 -5.61 -3.47
N GLY A 46 35.04 -6.18 -2.77
CA GLY A 46 35.26 -7.64 -2.76
C GLY A 46 34.19 -8.41 -1.96
N LEU A 47 33.79 -7.89 -0.79
CA LEU A 47 32.76 -8.50 0.05
C LEU A 47 31.36 -8.31 -0.54
N ALA A 48 31.12 -7.18 -1.22
CA ALA A 48 29.86 -6.89 -1.89
C ALA A 48 29.58 -7.91 -3.01
N ILE A 49 30.57 -8.37 -3.78
CA ILE A 49 30.34 -9.30 -4.89
C ILE A 49 29.82 -10.66 -4.39
N ALA A 50 30.42 -11.23 -3.34
CA ALA A 50 30.00 -12.52 -2.79
C ALA A 50 28.60 -12.45 -2.14
N ALA A 51 28.32 -11.38 -1.38
CA ALA A 51 27.00 -11.13 -0.84
C ALA A 51 25.97 -10.88 -1.96
N SER A 52 26.34 -10.18 -3.03
CA SER A 52 25.48 -9.95 -4.20
C SER A 52 25.13 -11.25 -4.91
N LEU A 53 26.07 -12.18 -5.06
CA LEU A 53 25.82 -13.48 -5.68
C LEU A 53 24.88 -14.35 -4.82
N ALA A 54 25.09 -14.41 -3.51
CA ALA A 54 24.22 -15.17 -2.60
C ALA A 54 22.80 -14.58 -2.54
N LEU A 55 22.68 -13.25 -2.51
CA LEU A 55 21.41 -12.54 -2.51
C LEU A 55 20.75 -12.60 -3.89
N ALA A 56 21.49 -12.51 -4.99
CA ALA A 56 20.97 -12.66 -6.35
C ALA A 56 20.42 -14.07 -6.62
N VAL A 57 21.10 -15.13 -6.17
CA VAL A 57 20.58 -16.51 -6.30
C VAL A 57 19.32 -16.71 -5.45
N GLY A 58 19.31 -16.19 -4.23
CA GLY A 58 18.14 -16.26 -3.34
C GLY A 58 16.93 -15.43 -3.82
N LEU A 59 17.17 -14.28 -4.46
CA LEU A 59 16.11 -13.39 -4.96
C LEU A 59 15.63 -13.79 -6.37
N ALA A 60 16.51 -14.32 -7.22
CA ALA A 60 16.16 -14.79 -8.57
C ALA A 60 15.16 -15.94 -8.55
N TRP A 61 15.17 -16.77 -7.50
CA TRP A 61 14.16 -17.81 -7.29
C TRP A 61 12.80 -17.26 -6.83
N ARG A 62 12.73 -16.03 -6.29
CA ARG A 62 11.48 -15.41 -5.83
C ARG A 62 10.88 -14.41 -6.83
N VAL A 63 11.67 -13.92 -7.76
CA VAL A 63 11.31 -12.82 -8.67
C VAL A 63 11.87 -13.13 -10.05
N ALA A 64 11.26 -14.06 -10.79
CA ALA A 64 11.49 -14.15 -12.22
C ALA A 64 10.44 -13.35 -13.02
N PRO A 65 10.61 -12.02 -13.20
CA PRO A 65 10.03 -11.27 -14.29
C PRO A 65 11.10 -10.86 -15.31
N THR A 66 10.60 -10.63 -16.51
CA THR A 66 11.26 -10.29 -17.78
C THR A 66 12.40 -9.26 -17.70
N PRO A 67 13.49 -9.42 -18.46
CA PRO A 67 14.59 -8.48 -18.50
C PRO A 67 14.21 -7.23 -19.29
N GLY A 68 14.13 -6.08 -18.62
CA GLY A 68 14.01 -4.79 -19.28
C GLY A 68 13.75 -3.65 -18.29
N THR A 69 14.72 -2.74 -18.20
CA THR A 69 14.60 -1.38 -17.64
C THR A 69 14.92 -1.21 -16.16
N THR A 70 16.20 -0.90 -15.90
CA THR A 70 16.69 -0.19 -14.73
C THR A 70 16.24 1.28 -14.79
N ALA A 71 14.97 1.56 -14.47
CA ALA A 71 14.50 2.90 -14.16
C ALA A 71 14.24 2.98 -12.65
N THR A 72 14.75 4.02 -12.01
CA THR A 72 14.45 4.35 -10.61
C THR A 72 12.92 4.42 -10.45
N PRO A 73 12.30 3.75 -9.47
CA PRO A 73 10.85 3.77 -9.35
C PRO A 73 10.40 5.15 -8.90
N THR A 74 10.02 6.01 -9.85
CA THR A 74 9.13 7.12 -9.54
C THR A 74 7.87 6.50 -8.94
N PRO A 75 7.42 6.91 -7.75
CA PRO A 75 6.18 6.38 -7.21
C PRO A 75 5.05 6.72 -8.18
N ASP A 76 4.50 5.70 -8.83
CA ASP A 76 3.34 5.88 -9.69
C ASP A 76 2.15 6.27 -8.80
N PHE A 77 1.70 7.51 -8.99
CA PHE A 77 0.57 8.07 -8.26
C PHE A 77 -0.68 7.21 -8.46
N ARG A 78 -0.91 6.69 -9.66
CA ARG A 78 -2.05 5.82 -9.97
C ARG A 78 -1.98 4.52 -9.17
N ALA A 79 -0.86 3.83 -9.20
CA ALA A 79 -0.63 2.65 -8.37
C ALA A 79 -0.87 2.91 -6.87
N SER A 80 -0.45 4.09 -6.38
CA SER A 80 -0.70 4.47 -4.99
C SER A 80 -2.18 4.72 -4.66
N LEU A 81 -2.97 5.22 -5.62
CA LEU A 81 -4.40 5.41 -5.46
C LEU A 81 -5.14 4.08 -5.45
N VAL A 82 -4.79 3.16 -6.35
CA VAL A 82 -5.38 1.81 -6.41
C VAL A 82 -5.15 1.06 -5.10
N LYS A 83 -3.93 1.13 -4.54
CA LYS A 83 -3.62 0.52 -3.24
C LYS A 83 -4.42 1.13 -2.09
N ARG A 84 -4.58 2.46 -2.07
CA ARG A 84 -5.41 3.16 -1.08
C ARG A 84 -6.88 2.78 -1.19
N GLU A 85 -7.39 2.67 -2.40
CA GLU A 85 -8.78 2.26 -2.65
C GLU A 85 -9.03 0.82 -2.15
N ALA A 86 -8.14 -0.11 -2.45
CA ALA A 86 -8.26 -1.49 -1.96
C ALA A 86 -8.22 -1.57 -0.42
N GLN A 87 -7.44 -0.73 0.24
CA GLN A 87 -7.41 -0.62 1.70
C GLN A 87 -8.73 -0.07 2.25
N ALA A 88 -9.26 1.01 1.66
CA ALA A 88 -10.54 1.59 2.05
C ALA A 88 -11.68 0.57 1.95
N MET A 89 -11.76 -0.16 0.83
CA MET A 89 -12.74 -1.24 0.64
C MET A 89 -12.62 -2.35 1.70
N THR A 90 -11.39 -2.67 2.11
CA THR A 90 -11.15 -3.71 3.13
C THR A 90 -11.64 -3.26 4.50
N ILE A 91 -11.37 -2.00 4.88
CA ILE A 91 -11.86 -1.42 6.14
C ILE A 91 -13.39 -1.38 6.16
N GLU A 92 -14.02 -0.96 5.06
CA GLU A 92 -15.49 -0.95 4.93
C GLU A 92 -16.08 -2.36 5.07
N TYR A 93 -15.52 -3.33 4.36
CA TYR A 93 -15.92 -4.74 4.46
C TYR A 93 -15.82 -5.28 5.90
N GLU A 94 -14.68 -5.09 6.57
CA GLU A 94 -14.48 -5.53 7.95
C GLU A 94 -15.43 -4.82 8.93
N SER A 95 -15.73 -3.54 8.69
CA SER A 95 -16.74 -2.80 9.46
C SER A 95 -18.15 -3.36 9.27
N ALA A 96 -18.50 -3.78 8.05
CA ALA A 96 -19.79 -4.38 7.74
C ALA A 96 -19.92 -5.77 8.37
N LEU A 97 -18.86 -6.58 8.34
CA LEU A 97 -18.85 -7.90 8.99
C LEU A 97 -19.09 -7.82 10.49
N ARG A 98 -18.50 -6.83 11.18
CA ARG A 98 -18.70 -6.64 12.63
C ARG A 98 -20.16 -6.42 13.03
N GLN A 99 -21.01 -5.97 12.12
CA GLN A 99 -22.45 -5.84 12.38
C GLN A 99 -23.16 -7.19 12.53
N PHE A 100 -22.54 -8.27 12.03
CA PHE A 100 -23.05 -9.64 12.09
C PHE A 100 -22.28 -10.51 13.09
N ASP A 101 -21.35 -9.94 13.87
CA ASP A 101 -20.62 -10.69 14.90
C ASP A 101 -21.60 -11.28 15.92
N GLY A 102 -21.50 -12.59 16.15
CA GLY A 102 -22.37 -13.33 17.05
C GLY A 102 -23.65 -13.88 16.42
N ALA A 103 -23.92 -13.61 15.14
CA ALA A 103 -25.00 -14.29 14.42
C ALA A 103 -24.63 -15.78 14.21
N PRO A 104 -25.55 -16.72 14.48
CA PRO A 104 -25.30 -18.14 14.25
C PRO A 104 -25.12 -18.38 12.75
N LEU A 105 -23.97 -18.95 12.38
CA LEU A 105 -23.62 -19.29 10.99
C LEU A 105 -23.71 -20.81 10.82
N PRO A 106 -24.47 -21.30 9.83
CA PRO A 106 -24.52 -22.73 9.51
C PRO A 106 -23.13 -23.27 9.14
N GLU A 107 -22.74 -24.41 9.71
CA GLU A 107 -21.45 -25.06 9.44
C GLU A 107 -21.28 -25.38 7.94
N ALA A 108 -22.37 -25.76 7.27
CA ALA A 108 -22.38 -26.03 5.83
C ALA A 108 -21.94 -24.83 4.97
N LEU A 109 -22.15 -23.59 5.43
CA LEU A 109 -21.74 -22.38 4.70
C LEU A 109 -20.31 -21.93 5.03
N SER A 110 -19.70 -22.45 6.10
CA SER A 110 -18.37 -22.03 6.56
C SER A 110 -17.29 -22.20 5.49
N ALA A 111 -17.30 -23.33 4.76
CA ALA A 111 -16.35 -23.63 3.70
C ALA A 111 -16.44 -22.65 2.51
N ASP A 112 -17.66 -22.30 2.11
CA ASP A 112 -17.91 -21.34 1.04
C ASP A 112 -17.46 -19.93 1.44
N LEU A 113 -17.73 -19.51 2.68
CA LEU A 113 -17.29 -18.22 3.20
C LEU A 113 -15.76 -18.15 3.27
N HIS A 114 -15.11 -19.20 3.79
CA HIS A 114 -13.65 -19.29 3.86
C HIS A 114 -13.00 -19.25 2.47
N THR A 115 -13.62 -19.88 1.47
CA THR A 115 -13.16 -19.83 0.07
C THR A 115 -13.23 -18.39 -0.46
N LEU A 116 -14.29 -17.64 -0.14
CA LEU A 116 -14.41 -16.24 -0.54
C LEU A 116 -13.37 -15.36 0.15
N ASP A 117 -13.13 -15.55 1.45
CA ASP A 117 -12.11 -14.81 2.20
C ASP A 117 -10.70 -15.09 1.65
N HIS A 118 -10.41 -16.35 1.31
CA HIS A 118 -9.16 -16.71 0.63
C HIS A 118 -9.03 -16.02 -0.73
N SER A 119 -10.09 -16.02 -1.54
CA SER A 119 -10.08 -15.35 -2.84
C SER A 119 -9.87 -13.84 -2.72
N ALA A 120 -10.47 -13.20 -1.70
CA ALA A 120 -10.26 -11.78 -1.43
C ALA A 120 -8.80 -11.49 -1.04
N ALA A 121 -8.18 -12.35 -0.21
CA ALA A 121 -6.77 -12.23 0.14
C ALA A 121 -5.85 -12.36 -1.09
N GLN A 122 -6.14 -13.30 -1.99
CA GLN A 122 -5.40 -13.47 -3.25
C GLN A 122 -5.54 -12.23 -4.15
N ILE A 123 -6.74 -11.67 -4.30
CA ILE A 123 -6.97 -10.46 -5.10
C ILE A 123 -6.21 -9.27 -4.50
N ARG A 124 -6.21 -9.09 -3.18
CA ARG A 124 -5.42 -8.03 -2.51
C ARG A 124 -3.92 -8.21 -2.73
N HIS A 125 -3.42 -9.44 -2.67
CA HIS A 125 -2.02 -9.74 -2.96
C HIS A 125 -1.69 -9.41 -4.43
N ALA A 126 -2.55 -9.79 -5.37
CA ALA A 126 -2.39 -9.45 -6.78
C ALA A 126 -2.36 -7.93 -7.02
N ILE A 127 -3.23 -7.15 -6.37
CA ILE A 127 -3.22 -5.67 -6.42
C ILE A 127 -1.91 -5.10 -5.85
N ALA A 128 -1.34 -5.73 -4.81
CA ALA A 128 -0.07 -5.29 -4.24
C ALA A 128 1.11 -5.49 -5.21
N SER A 129 1.08 -6.60 -5.96
CA SER A 129 2.08 -6.98 -6.97
C SER A 129 1.92 -6.23 -8.30
N ASP A 130 0.69 -6.10 -8.79
CA ASP A 130 0.33 -5.43 -10.05
C ASP A 130 -0.80 -4.41 -9.80
N PRO A 131 -0.45 -3.18 -9.41
CA PRO A 131 -1.43 -2.13 -9.11
C PRO A 131 -2.02 -1.46 -10.36
N ASP A 132 -1.51 -1.76 -11.56
CA ASP A 132 -2.04 -1.23 -12.82
C ASP A 132 -3.26 -2.01 -13.32
N ALA A 133 -3.45 -3.24 -12.83
CA ALA A 133 -4.59 -4.10 -13.07
C ALA A 133 -5.88 -3.61 -12.36
N VAL A 134 -6.43 -2.47 -12.80
CA VAL A 134 -7.64 -1.83 -12.20
C VAL A 134 -8.86 -2.76 -12.14
N TYR A 135 -8.96 -3.77 -13.01
CA TYR A 135 -10.05 -4.75 -12.96
C TYR A 135 -10.07 -5.54 -11.65
N LEU A 136 -8.92 -5.68 -10.96
CA LEU A 136 -8.84 -6.37 -9.68
C LEU A 136 -9.62 -5.65 -8.57
N LEU A 137 -9.74 -4.32 -8.62
CA LEU A 137 -10.61 -3.58 -7.69
C LEU A 137 -12.08 -3.98 -7.88
N GLN A 138 -12.51 -4.11 -9.14
CA GLN A 138 -13.88 -4.56 -9.44
C GLN A 138 -14.10 -6.00 -8.97
N GLN A 139 -13.11 -6.87 -9.16
CA GLN A 139 -13.17 -8.24 -8.68
C GLN A 139 -13.23 -8.31 -7.15
N LEU A 140 -12.40 -7.52 -6.45
CA LEU A 140 -12.39 -7.43 -4.99
C LEU A 140 -13.77 -7.01 -4.46
N ARG A 141 -14.34 -5.95 -5.03
CA ARG A 141 -15.68 -5.46 -4.67
C ARG A 141 -16.75 -6.53 -4.86
N LYS A 142 -16.74 -7.25 -5.98
CA LYS A 142 -17.68 -8.35 -6.24
C LYS A 142 -17.55 -9.46 -5.20
N THR A 143 -16.32 -9.86 -4.87
CA THR A 143 -16.05 -10.88 -3.85
C THR A 143 -16.59 -10.46 -2.48
N TYR A 144 -16.30 -9.23 -2.04
CA TYR A 144 -16.83 -8.70 -0.78
C TYR A 144 -18.36 -8.63 -0.77
N SER A 145 -18.99 -8.15 -1.85
CA SER A 145 -20.46 -8.11 -1.92
C SER A 145 -21.10 -9.50 -1.82
N ARG A 146 -20.48 -10.51 -2.46
CA ARG A 146 -20.98 -11.89 -2.43
C ARG A 146 -20.87 -12.48 -1.04
N ARG A 147 -19.74 -12.26 -0.38
CA ARG A 147 -19.49 -12.73 0.99
C ARG A 147 -20.42 -12.06 1.99
N LEU A 148 -20.67 -10.76 1.89
CA LEU A 148 -21.65 -10.06 2.73
C LEU A 148 -23.06 -10.59 2.49
N ALA A 149 -23.49 -10.73 1.23
CA ALA A 149 -24.82 -11.25 0.91
C ALA A 149 -25.06 -12.68 1.44
N LEU A 150 -24.03 -13.54 1.40
CA LEU A 150 -24.12 -14.89 1.94
C LEU A 150 -24.25 -14.89 3.48
N THR A 151 -23.50 -14.05 4.19
CA THR A 151 -23.66 -13.94 5.66
C THR A 151 -24.97 -13.29 6.05
N GLN A 152 -25.43 -12.28 5.32
CA GLN A 152 -26.74 -11.70 5.57
C GLN A 152 -27.85 -12.74 5.39
N ARG A 153 -27.79 -13.56 4.32
CA ARG A 153 -28.71 -14.67 4.13
C ARG A 153 -28.63 -15.69 5.27
N ALA A 154 -27.42 -16.03 5.72
CA ALA A 154 -27.22 -16.97 6.82
C ALA A 154 -27.70 -16.44 8.17
N ALA A 155 -27.71 -15.12 8.37
CA ALA A 155 -28.16 -14.50 9.62
C ALA A 155 -29.70 -14.33 9.68
N ILE A 156 -30.37 -14.26 8.53
CA ILE A 156 -31.82 -14.05 8.43
C ILE A 156 -32.58 -15.38 8.24
N GLY A 157 -31.94 -16.38 7.62
CA GLY A 157 -32.54 -17.69 7.33
C GLY A 157 -32.28 -18.71 8.43
#